data_AF-K2RWC4-F1
#
_entry.id   AF-K2RWC4-F1
#
_cell.length_a   1.000
_cell.length_b   1.000
_cell.length_c   1.000
_cell.angle_alpha   90.00
_cell.angle_beta   90.00
_cell.angle_gamma   90.00
#
_symmetry.space_group_name_H-M   'P 1'
#
loop_
_entity.id
_entity.type
_entity.pdbx_description
1 polymer ?
#
loop_
_entity_poly.entity_id
_entity_poly.type
_entity_poly.pdbx_seq_one_letter_code
_entity_poly.pdbx_strand_id
1 'polypeptide(L)'
;MYPDTPNLLWQPYALLDAARTHEGTSSARAGVAFASMVFIFSQFGMTVASNAVVAGIDLAALAPQYFSIRRGGYFTVKLSLIMQPWQLLNSASNFLTVVGEYSVFLGHFMGVMFTDYYLVRRQNLKLTDLFEIADKSIYWFWRGVNWRCLIAWAVGTWPALRGYAEHIRYSGNVWAEWTHLWYLVA
;
A
#
# COMPACT_ATOMS: atom_id res chain seq x y z
N MET A 1 18.46 18.78 20.02
CA MET A 1 17.54 18.62 18.86
C MET A 1 17.33 20.02 18.31
N TYR A 2 17.73 20.28 17.05
CA TYR A 2 17.94 21.62 16.48
C TYR A 2 16.74 22.57 16.66
N PRO A 3 16.81 23.53 17.61
CA PRO A 3 15.65 24.36 17.97
C PRO A 3 15.37 25.50 16.98
N ASP A 4 16.31 25.79 16.07
CA ASP A 4 16.24 26.93 15.15
C ASP A 4 15.54 26.60 13.81
N THR A 5 15.05 25.36 13.64
CA THR A 5 14.32 24.95 12.42
C THR A 5 12.80 24.99 12.65
N PRO A 6 12.02 25.70 11.82
CA PRO A 6 10.59 25.92 12.05
C PRO A 6 9.71 24.69 11.76
N ASN A 7 10.25 23.62 11.17
CA ASN A 7 9.51 22.44 10.74
C ASN A 7 9.96 21.17 11.48
N LEU A 8 9.01 20.27 11.76
CA LEU A 8 9.30 18.96 12.35
C LEU A 8 10.26 18.17 11.42
N LEU A 9 11.48 17.92 11.86
CA LEU A 9 12.49 17.14 11.13
C LEU A 9 12.21 15.63 11.26
N TRP A 10 11.11 15.17 10.65
CA TRP A 10 10.77 13.73 10.58
C TRP A 10 11.36 13.05 9.34
N GLN A 11 11.65 13.82 8.30
CA GLN A 11 12.20 13.32 7.04
C GLN A 11 13.71 13.06 7.21
N PRO A 12 14.20 11.83 6.97
CA PRO A 12 15.61 11.50 7.17
C PRO A 12 16.56 12.37 6.36
N TYR A 13 16.18 12.75 5.14
CA TYR A 13 17.00 13.61 4.30
C TYR A 13 17.08 15.05 4.85
N ALA A 14 15.97 15.60 5.36
CA ALA A 14 15.93 16.94 5.94
C ALA A 14 16.72 17.00 7.25
N LEU A 15 16.71 15.92 8.03
CA LEU A 15 17.53 15.78 9.23
C LEU A 15 19.02 15.77 8.90
N LEU A 16 19.42 15.02 7.88
CA LEU A 16 20.82 14.95 7.43
C LEU A 16 21.30 16.29 6.85
N ASP A 17 20.42 17.03 6.17
CA ASP A 17 20.72 18.37 5.68
C ASP A 17 20.87 19.38 6.83
N ALA A 18 19.95 19.35 7.81
CA ALA A 18 20.03 20.18 9.01
C ALA A 18 21.30 19.90 9.83
N ALA A 19 21.70 18.63 9.97
CA ALA A 19 22.94 18.25 10.65
C ALA A 19 24.18 18.81 9.95
N ARG A 20 24.18 18.84 8.61
CA ARG A 20 25.25 19.44 7.81
C ARG A 20 25.32 20.95 8.00
N THR A 21 24.18 21.65 8.01
CA THR A 21 24.13 23.12 8.09
C THR A 21 24.50 23.64 9.48
N HIS A 22 24.17 22.92 10.55
CA HIS A 22 24.43 23.36 11.92
C HIS A 22 25.86 23.09 12.42
N GLU A 23 26.49 21.96 12.05
CA GLU A 23 27.80 21.61 12.62
C GLU A 23 29.00 22.04 11.77
N GLY A 24 28.83 22.29 10.46
CA GLY A 24 29.84 22.90 9.56
C GLY A 24 31.21 22.21 9.44
N THR A 25 31.45 21.14 10.20
CA THR A 25 32.76 20.51 10.43
C THR A 25 33.04 19.44 9.36
N SER A 26 34.32 19.23 9.02
CA SER A 26 34.73 18.21 8.03
C SER A 26 34.23 16.80 8.40
N SER A 27 34.30 16.46 9.70
CA SER A 27 33.79 15.18 10.24
C SER A 27 32.28 15.04 10.09
N ALA A 28 31.51 16.11 10.31
CA ALA A 28 30.05 16.11 10.14
C ALA A 28 29.65 15.90 8.66
N ARG A 29 30.37 16.52 7.72
CA ARG A 29 30.17 16.30 6.28
C ARG A 29 30.47 14.86 5.86
N ALA A 30 31.54 14.27 6.37
CA ALA A 30 31.88 12.88 6.10
C ALA A 30 30.80 11.94 6.67
N GLY A 31 30.36 12.15 7.92
CA GLY A 31 29.29 11.39 8.55
C GLY A 31 27.97 11.43 7.77
N VAL A 32 27.56 12.62 7.32
CA VAL A 32 26.35 12.80 6.47
C VAL A 32 26.50 12.07 5.13
N ALA A 33 27.69 12.10 4.51
CA ALA A 33 27.93 11.38 3.26
C ALA A 33 27.75 9.86 3.44
N PHE A 34 28.36 9.26 4.46
CA PHE A 34 28.18 7.84 4.76
C PHE A 34 26.74 7.49 5.11
N ALA A 35 26.08 8.29 5.97
CA ALA A 35 24.69 8.08 6.34
C ALA A 35 23.75 8.15 5.14
N SER A 36 23.94 9.13 4.24
CA SER A 36 23.14 9.25 3.02
C SER A 36 23.35 8.09 2.05
N MET A 37 24.59 7.59 1.93
CA MET A 37 24.90 6.43 1.09
C MET A 37 24.23 5.16 1.59
N VAL A 38 24.27 4.91 2.91
CA VAL A 38 23.56 3.80 3.56
C VAL A 38 22.05 3.94 3.37
N PHE A 39 21.51 5.15 3.52
CA PHE A 39 20.10 5.43 3.34
C PHE A 39 19.63 5.13 1.92
N ILE A 40 20.38 5.56 0.90
CA ILE A 40 20.10 5.27 -0.51
C ILE A 40 20.12 3.77 -0.77
N PHE A 41 21.15 3.07 -0.28
CA PHE A 41 21.28 1.63 -0.46
C PHE A 41 20.14 0.86 0.22
N SER A 42 19.78 1.25 1.45
CA SER A 42 18.66 0.69 2.20
C SER A 42 17.34 0.87 1.46
N GLN A 43 17.07 2.08 0.98
CA GLN A 43 15.84 2.39 0.23
C GLN A 43 15.77 1.62 -1.09
N PHE A 44 16.89 1.50 -1.79
CA PHE A 44 16.98 0.70 -3.00
C PHE A 44 16.66 -0.78 -2.70
N GLY A 45 17.26 -1.35 -1.66
CA GLY A 45 16.99 -2.73 -1.25
C GLY A 45 15.51 -2.97 -0.89
N MET A 46 14.91 -2.07 -0.11
CA MET A 46 13.49 -2.20 0.29
C MET A 46 12.53 -2.11 -0.89
N THR A 47 12.77 -1.20 -1.83
CA THR A 47 11.90 -1.05 -3.02
C THR A 47 12.00 -2.24 -3.96
N VAL A 48 13.19 -2.82 -4.15
CA VAL A 48 13.35 -4.04 -4.95
C VAL A 48 12.68 -5.23 -4.26
N ALA A 49 12.98 -5.45 -2.97
CA ALA A 49 12.47 -6.61 -2.24
C ALA A 49 10.95 -6.56 -2.01
N SER A 50 10.42 -5.40 -1.63
CA SER A 50 9.00 -5.29 -1.24
C SER A 50 8.08 -5.00 -2.41
N ASN A 51 8.51 -4.19 -3.39
CA ASN A 51 7.62 -3.75 -4.47
C ASN A 51 7.85 -4.54 -5.77
N ALA A 52 9.11 -4.78 -6.16
CA ALA A 52 9.39 -5.44 -7.43
C ALA A 52 9.18 -6.97 -7.36
N VAL A 53 9.61 -7.62 -6.26
CA VAL A 53 9.45 -9.07 -6.11
C VAL A 53 7.99 -9.45 -5.91
N VAL A 54 7.26 -8.77 -5.01
CA VAL A 54 5.84 -9.07 -4.74
C VAL A 54 5.00 -8.87 -6.01
N ALA A 55 5.14 -7.73 -6.69
CA ALA A 55 4.44 -7.51 -7.95
C ALA A 55 4.82 -8.52 -9.05
N GLY A 56 6.07 -9.00 -9.03
CA GLY A 56 6.52 -10.07 -9.93
C GLY A 56 5.84 -11.41 -9.64
N ILE A 57 5.61 -11.74 -8.37
CA ILE A 57 4.87 -12.93 -7.94
C ILE A 57 3.41 -12.81 -8.34
N ASP A 58 2.78 -11.67 -8.09
CA ASP A 58 1.36 -11.44 -8.43
C ASP A 58 1.11 -11.56 -9.94
N LEU A 59 1.96 -10.95 -10.77
CA LEU A 59 1.85 -11.04 -12.23
C LEU A 59 2.10 -12.46 -12.75
N ALA A 60 3.05 -13.18 -12.13
CA ALA A 60 3.31 -14.58 -12.49
C ALA A 60 2.15 -15.51 -12.07
N ALA A 61 1.46 -15.20 -10.96
CA ALA A 61 0.28 -15.94 -10.53
C ALA A 61 -0.94 -15.67 -11.43
N LEU A 62 -1.14 -14.43 -11.87
CA LEU A 62 -2.26 -14.04 -12.73
C LEU A 62 -2.11 -14.53 -14.17
N ALA A 63 -0.90 -14.48 -14.72
CA ALA A 63 -0.64 -14.80 -16.12
C ALA A 63 0.65 -15.63 -16.26
N PRO A 64 0.67 -16.87 -15.77
CA PRO A 64 1.88 -17.71 -15.67
C PRO A 64 2.51 -18.03 -17.03
N GLN A 65 1.71 -18.01 -18.10
CA GLN A 65 2.21 -18.25 -19.46
C GLN A 65 3.01 -17.06 -20.04
N TYR A 66 2.73 -15.84 -19.56
CA TYR A 66 3.33 -14.61 -20.12
C TYR A 66 4.41 -14.01 -19.20
N PHE A 67 4.23 -14.13 -17.89
CA PHE A 67 5.11 -13.50 -16.90
C PHE A 67 5.85 -14.53 -16.05
N SER A 68 7.17 -14.33 -15.95
CA SER A 68 7.99 -14.91 -14.89
C SER A 68 8.30 -13.82 -13.86
N ILE A 69 8.62 -14.19 -12.61
CA ILE A 69 8.87 -13.23 -11.51
C ILE A 69 9.85 -12.11 -11.93
N ARG A 70 10.92 -12.47 -12.65
CA ARG A 70 11.90 -11.51 -13.19
C ARG A 70 11.30 -10.55 -14.21
N ARG A 71 10.51 -11.07 -15.16
CA ARG A 71 9.86 -10.26 -16.20
C ARG A 71 8.77 -9.35 -15.60
N GLY A 72 8.00 -9.87 -14.64
CA GLY A 72 7.01 -9.11 -13.88
C GLY A 72 7.64 -7.94 -13.12
N GLY A 73 8.74 -8.17 -12.41
CA GLY A 73 9.48 -7.11 -11.72
C GLY A 73 9.92 -5.97 -12.64
N TYR A 74 10.48 -6.28 -13.82
CA TYR A 74 10.85 -5.25 -14.80
C TYR A 74 9.64 -4.49 -15.37
N PHE A 75 8.49 -5.15 -15.50
CA PHE A 75 7.26 -4.50 -15.93
C PHE A 75 6.76 -3.51 -14.86
N THR A 76 6.74 -3.92 -13.60
CA THR A 76 6.33 -3.08 -12.47
C THR A 76 7.22 -1.84 -12.33
N VAL A 77 8.54 -1.98 -12.50
CA VAL A 77 9.46 -0.82 -12.48
C VAL A 77 9.17 0.16 -13.61
N LYS A 78 8.86 -0.34 -14.81
CA LYS A 78 8.48 0.54 -15.92
C LYS A 78 7.16 1.25 -15.65
N LEU A 79 6.17 0.54 -15.11
CA LEU A 79 4.87 1.11 -14.78
C LEU A 79 4.97 2.16 -13.67
N SER A 80 5.79 1.93 -12.65
CA SER A 80 5.97 2.88 -11.55
C SER A 80 6.62 4.19 -12.00
N LEU A 81 7.52 4.15 -12.98
CA LEU A 81 8.10 5.34 -13.59
C LEU A 81 7.06 6.14 -14.39
N ILE A 82 6.18 5.45 -15.13
CA ILE A 82 5.11 6.08 -15.92
C ILE A 82 4.08 6.77 -15.03
N MET A 83 3.74 6.16 -13.89
CA MET A 83 2.77 6.73 -12.94
C MET A 83 3.23 8.03 -12.27
N GLN A 84 4.49 8.42 -12.44
CA GLN A 84 5.04 9.69 -11.98
C GLN A 84 4.69 10.02 -10.51
N PRO A 85 5.07 9.16 -9.54
CA PRO A 85 4.61 9.27 -8.15
C PRO A 85 5.03 10.59 -7.47
N TRP A 86 6.07 11.27 -7.97
CA TRP A 86 6.52 12.54 -7.41
C TRP A 86 5.52 13.69 -7.58
N GLN A 87 4.57 13.61 -8.52
CA GLN A 87 3.53 14.62 -8.61
C GLN A 87 2.55 14.56 -7.43
N LEU A 88 2.33 13.38 -6.84
CA LEU A 88 1.49 13.22 -5.64
C LEU A 88 2.15 13.85 -4.40
N LEU A 89 3.48 13.83 -4.32
CA LEU A 89 4.23 14.38 -3.19
C LEU A 89 4.25 15.91 -3.15
N ASN A 90 3.88 16.59 -4.24
CA ASN A 90 3.82 18.06 -4.30
C ASN A 90 2.72 18.66 -3.40
N SER A 91 1.74 17.86 -2.96
CA SER A 91 0.73 18.28 -1.99
C SER A 91 0.51 17.22 -0.92
N ALA A 92 0.99 17.50 0.29
CA ALA A 92 0.88 16.60 1.44
C ALA A 92 -0.56 16.22 1.76
N SER A 93 -1.51 17.16 1.59
CA SER A 93 -2.94 16.88 1.81
C SER A 93 -3.46 15.85 0.83
N ASN A 94 -3.21 16.02 -0.47
CA ASN A 94 -3.69 15.09 -1.49
C ASN A 94 -3.06 13.70 -1.33
N PHE A 95 -1.79 13.63 -0.95
CA PHE A 95 -1.11 12.36 -0.69
C PHE A 95 -1.76 11.57 0.46
N LEU A 96 -1.99 12.23 1.60
CA LEU A 96 -2.60 11.59 2.77
C LEU A 96 -4.04 11.13 2.49
N THR A 97 -4.81 11.93 1.76
CA THR A 97 -6.16 11.64 1.27
C THR A 97 -6.16 10.36 0.42
N VAL A 98 -5.30 10.26 -0.60
CA VAL A 98 -5.23 9.07 -1.48
C VAL A 98 -4.76 7.82 -0.74
N VAL A 99 -3.77 7.94 0.16
CA VAL A 99 -3.27 6.79 0.94
C VAL A 99 -4.34 6.29 1.92
N GLY A 100 -5.06 7.20 2.57
CA GLY A 100 -6.17 6.85 3.46
C GLY A 100 -7.27 6.08 2.73
N GLU A 101 -7.66 6.51 1.53
CA GLU A 101 -8.62 5.78 0.68
C GLU A 101 -8.17 4.35 0.40
N TYR A 102 -6.92 4.22 -0.06
CA TYR A 102 -6.37 2.93 -0.47
C TYR A 102 -6.33 1.92 0.68
N SER A 103 -5.93 2.35 1.88
CA SER A 103 -5.91 1.53 3.09
C SER A 103 -7.30 1.01 3.45
N VAL A 104 -8.34 1.84 3.32
CA VAL A 104 -9.73 1.45 3.60
C VAL A 104 -10.15 0.34 2.64
N PHE A 105 -9.91 0.48 1.33
CA PHE A 105 -10.29 -0.55 0.36
C PHE A 105 -9.56 -1.88 0.59
N LEU A 106 -8.26 -1.82 0.84
CA LEU A 106 -7.45 -2.99 1.14
C LEU A 106 -7.87 -3.67 2.45
N GLY A 107 -8.18 -2.91 3.49
CA GLY A 107 -8.59 -3.45 4.79
C GLY A 107 -9.83 -4.34 4.69
N HIS A 108 -10.85 -3.87 3.96
CA HIS A 108 -12.05 -4.68 3.71
C HIS A 108 -11.78 -5.92 2.85
N PHE A 109 -10.90 -5.80 1.86
CA PHE A 109 -10.50 -6.94 1.04
C PHE A 109 -9.81 -8.03 1.88
N MET A 110 -8.85 -7.61 2.72
CA MET A 110 -8.18 -8.50 3.68
C MET A 110 -9.16 -9.12 4.67
N GLY A 111 -10.17 -8.37 5.15
CA GLY A 111 -11.20 -8.89 6.05
C GLY A 111 -12.04 -10.01 5.43
N VAL A 112 -12.41 -9.89 4.15
CA VAL A 112 -13.12 -10.95 3.41
C VAL A 112 -12.22 -12.17 3.24
N MET A 113 -10.95 -11.99 2.88
CA MET A 113 -9.99 -13.11 2.75
C MET A 113 -9.77 -13.83 4.08
N PHE A 114 -9.64 -13.09 5.19
CA PHE A 114 -9.46 -13.66 6.52
C PHE A 114 -10.68 -14.46 6.95
N THR A 115 -11.88 -13.91 6.74
CA THR A 115 -13.15 -14.58 7.06
C THR A 115 -13.33 -15.86 6.24
N ASP A 116 -13.02 -15.84 4.94
CA ASP A 116 -13.10 -17.03 4.10
C ASP A 116 -12.15 -18.14 4.58
N TYR A 117 -10.91 -17.79 4.91
CA TYR A 117 -9.92 -18.78 5.33
C TYR A 117 -10.17 -19.34 6.75
N TYR A 118 -10.40 -18.46 7.74
CA TYR A 118 -10.50 -18.88 9.15
C TYR A 118 -11.91 -19.34 9.54
N LEU A 119 -12.96 -18.62 9.12
CA LEU A 119 -14.32 -18.90 9.57
C LEU A 119 -15.05 -19.89 8.64
N VAL A 120 -15.02 -19.63 7.33
CA VAL A 120 -15.75 -20.46 6.35
C VAL A 120 -15.04 -21.78 6.11
N ARG A 121 -13.74 -21.73 5.79
CA ARG A 121 -12.95 -22.91 5.43
C ARG A 121 -12.24 -23.57 6.60
N ARG A 122 -12.23 -22.92 7.78
CA ARG A 122 -11.58 -23.43 9.01
C ARG A 122 -10.17 -23.92 8.75
N GLN A 123 -9.38 -23.12 8.01
CA GLN A 123 -7.99 -23.40 7.63
C GLN A 123 -7.77 -24.61 6.73
N ASN A 124 -8.83 -25.21 6.16
CA ASN A 124 -8.72 -26.33 5.23
C ASN A 124 -8.81 -25.86 3.78
N LEU A 125 -7.67 -25.82 3.10
CA LEU A 125 -7.56 -25.53 1.66
C LEU A 125 -7.07 -26.76 0.89
N LYS A 126 -7.81 -27.14 -0.15
CA LYS A 126 -7.36 -28.14 -1.11
C LYS A 126 -6.47 -27.48 -2.17
N LEU A 127 -5.15 -27.71 -2.09
CA LEU A 127 -4.18 -27.09 -3.01
C LEU A 127 -4.37 -27.54 -4.46
N THR A 128 -4.72 -28.81 -4.69
CA THR A 128 -4.90 -29.35 -6.04
C THR A 128 -5.92 -28.56 -6.84
N ASP A 129 -7.05 -28.23 -6.22
CA ASP A 129 -8.14 -27.53 -6.88
C ASP A 129 -7.84 -26.03 -7.05
N LEU A 130 -6.89 -25.47 -6.28
CA LEU A 130 -6.50 -24.06 -6.36
C LEU A 130 -5.73 -23.74 -7.66
N PHE A 131 -4.98 -24.72 -8.17
CA PHE A 131 -4.21 -24.59 -9.42
C PHE A 131 -4.94 -25.20 -10.63
N GLU A 132 -6.15 -25.74 -10.44
CA GLU A 132 -6.92 -26.37 -11.51
C GLU A 132 -7.98 -25.41 -12.06
N ILE A 133 -7.78 -24.97 -13.31
CA ILE A 133 -8.68 -24.07 -14.05
C ILE A 133 -9.70 -24.94 -14.80
N ALA A 134 -10.59 -25.61 -14.06
CA ALA A 134 -11.62 -26.48 -14.62
C ALA A 134 -12.94 -26.34 -13.86
N ASP A 135 -14.06 -26.55 -14.54
CA ASP A 135 -15.43 -26.52 -13.95
C ASP A 135 -15.59 -27.46 -12.74
N LYS A 136 -14.71 -28.47 -12.64
CA LYS A 136 -14.69 -29.47 -11.56
C LYS A 136 -14.02 -28.96 -10.27
N SER A 137 -13.26 -27.87 -10.33
CA SER A 137 -12.60 -27.31 -9.14
C SER A 137 -13.63 -26.72 -8.18
N ILE A 138 -13.46 -27.02 -6.88
CA ILE A 138 -14.30 -26.44 -5.81
C ILE A 138 -14.22 -24.90 -5.74
N TYR A 139 -13.21 -24.28 -6.36
CA TYR A 139 -13.02 -22.82 -6.39
C TYR A 139 -13.48 -22.19 -7.71
N TRP A 140 -14.06 -22.96 -8.64
CA TRP A 140 -14.51 -22.42 -9.92
C TRP A 140 -15.78 -21.56 -9.81
N PHE A 141 -16.61 -21.77 -8.78
CA PHE A 141 -17.84 -20.99 -8.53
C PHE A 141 -18.65 -20.71 -9.81
N TRP A 142 -18.98 -19.45 -10.10
CA TRP A 142 -19.68 -19.05 -11.32
C TRP A 142 -18.65 -18.51 -12.33
N ARG A 143 -18.19 -19.37 -13.25
CA ARG A 143 -17.20 -19.06 -14.30
C ARG A 143 -15.87 -18.50 -13.78
N GLY A 144 -15.38 -19.03 -12.67
CA GLY A 144 -14.16 -18.59 -11.98
C GLY A 144 -14.36 -17.44 -10.97
N VAL A 145 -15.58 -16.93 -10.79
CA VAL A 145 -15.84 -15.78 -9.90
C VAL A 145 -16.81 -16.12 -8.78
N ASN A 146 -16.41 -15.79 -7.54
CA ASN A 146 -17.29 -15.86 -6.38
C ASN A 146 -17.97 -14.50 -6.13
N TRP A 147 -19.20 -14.36 -6.64
CA TRP A 147 -19.99 -13.15 -6.45
C TRP A 147 -20.30 -12.85 -4.97
N ARG A 148 -20.36 -13.87 -4.10
CA ARG A 148 -20.65 -13.68 -2.67
C ARG A 148 -19.53 -12.89 -1.98
N CYS A 149 -18.28 -13.16 -2.34
CA CYS A 149 -17.14 -12.41 -1.83
C CYS A 149 -17.16 -10.95 -2.32
N LEU A 150 -17.52 -10.72 -3.59
CA LEU A 150 -17.65 -9.37 -4.14
C LEU A 150 -18.74 -8.57 -3.44
N ILE A 151 -19.90 -9.17 -3.18
CA ILE A 151 -20.99 -8.52 -2.44
C ILE A 151 -20.57 -8.27 -0.99
N ALA A 152 -19.94 -9.23 -0.30
CA ALA A 152 -19.46 -9.03 1.07
C ALA A 152 -18.45 -7.88 1.16
N TRP A 153 -17.52 -7.81 0.21
CA TRP A 153 -16.56 -6.71 0.12
C TRP A 153 -17.24 -5.36 -0.16
N ALA A 154 -18.19 -5.32 -1.09
CA ALA A 154 -18.95 -4.11 -1.43
C ALA A 154 -19.78 -3.61 -0.23
N VAL A 155 -20.46 -4.52 0.48
CA VAL A 155 -21.25 -4.20 1.68
C VAL A 155 -20.34 -3.69 2.82
N GLY A 156 -19.15 -4.28 3.00
CA GLY A 156 -18.18 -3.81 3.98
C GLY A 156 -17.61 -2.43 3.65
N THR A 157 -17.29 -2.20 2.37
CA THR A 157 -16.67 -0.97 1.89
C THR A 157 -17.66 0.20 1.82
N TRP A 158 -18.95 -0.07 1.58
CA TRP A 158 -19.97 0.95 1.34
C TRP A 158 -20.15 1.97 2.50
N PRO A 159 -20.24 1.55 3.78
CA PRO A 159 -20.24 2.48 4.91
C PRO A 159 -18.97 3.34 4.99
N ALA A 160 -17.80 2.73 4.80
CA ALA A 160 -16.52 3.42 4.90
C ALA A 160 -16.32 4.45 3.78
N LEU A 161 -16.79 4.14 2.56
CA LEU A 161 -16.75 5.04 1.42
C LEU A 161 -17.63 6.28 1.63
N ARG A 162 -18.80 6.11 2.25
CA ARG A 162 -19.69 7.23 2.59
C ARG A 162 -19.08 8.14 3.65
N GLY A 163 -18.53 7.58 4.73
CA GLY A 163 -17.85 8.37 5.77
C GLY A 163 -16.67 9.18 5.21
N TYR A 164 -15.94 8.60 4.26
CA TYR A 164 -14.84 9.29 3.58
C TYR A 164 -15.29 10.41 2.63
N ALA A 165 -16.32 10.17 1.82
CA ALA A 165 -16.87 11.18 0.90
C ALA A 165 -17.38 12.44 1.64
N GLU A 166 -17.88 12.26 2.86
CA GLU A 166 -18.31 13.36 3.73
C GLU A 166 -17.13 14.12 4.33
N HIS A 167 -16.06 13.43 4.75
CA HIS A 167 -14.81 14.05 5.24
C HIS A 167 -14.18 15.01 4.22
N ILE A 168 -14.27 14.70 2.91
CA ILE A 168 -13.76 15.59 1.85
C ILE A 168 -14.72 16.75 1.54
N ARG A 169 -16.04 16.53 1.59
CA ARG A 169 -17.03 17.51 1.11
C ARG A 169 -17.51 18.53 2.15
N TYR A 170 -17.58 18.18 3.44
CA TYR A 170 -18.17 19.06 4.45
C TYR A 170 -17.41 18.99 5.78
N SER A 171 -16.67 20.05 6.11
CA SER A 171 -16.17 20.34 7.47
C SER A 171 -17.29 20.73 8.46
N GLY A 172 -18.56 20.44 8.13
CA GLY A 172 -19.74 20.80 8.91
C GLY A 172 -20.44 19.55 9.43
N ASN A 173 -20.62 19.49 10.75
CA ASN A 173 -21.24 18.42 11.52
C ASN A 173 -22.66 18.05 11.05
N VAL A 174 -22.80 17.20 10.03
CA VAL A 174 -24.11 16.62 9.70
C VAL A 174 -24.26 15.22 10.29
N TRP A 175 -23.17 14.44 10.42
CA TRP A 175 -23.22 13.09 11.01
C TRP A 175 -21.90 12.64 11.70
N ALA A 176 -21.66 13.11 12.94
CA ALA A 176 -20.45 12.78 13.71
C ALA A 176 -20.18 11.26 13.83
N GLU A 177 -21.23 10.45 13.93
CA GLU A 177 -21.18 8.99 14.12
C GLU A 177 -20.44 8.24 12.98
N TRP A 178 -20.62 8.65 11.71
CA TRP A 178 -20.00 7.97 10.57
C TRP A 178 -18.56 8.41 10.33
N THR A 179 -18.20 9.64 10.71
CA THR A 179 -16.80 10.07 10.74
C THR A 179 -15.98 9.28 11.77
N HIS A 180 -16.58 8.86 12.88
CA HIS A 180 -15.93 7.96 13.85
C HIS A 180 -15.64 6.56 13.26
N LEU A 181 -16.54 6.02 12.43
CA LEU A 181 -16.28 4.75 11.74
C LEU A 181 -15.12 4.85 10.74
N TRP A 182 -14.92 6.01 10.11
CA TRP A 182 -13.75 6.23 9.25
C TRP A 182 -12.44 6.17 10.05
N TYR A 183 -12.37 6.82 11.22
CA TYR A 183 -11.20 6.76 12.10
C TYR A 183 -10.91 5.37 12.69
N LEU A 184 -11.88 4.44 12.70
CA LEU A 184 -11.64 3.07 13.15
C LEU A 184 -11.02 2.18 12.06
N VAL A 185 -11.13 2.60 10.79
CA VAL A 185 -10.66 1.82 9.63
C VAL A 185 -9.41 2.44 8.99
N ALA A 186 -9.22 3.76 9.11
CA ALA A 186 -8.04 4.50 8.64
C ALA A 186 -6.88 4.43 9.65
#